data_AF-A0A5U4X9P3-F1
#
_entry.id   AF-A0A5U4X9P3-F1
#
_cell.length_a   1.000
_cell.length_b   1.000
_cell.length_c   1.000
_cell.angle_alpha   90.00
_cell.angle_beta   90.00
_cell.angle_gamma   90.00
#
_symmetry.space_group_name_H-M   'P 1'
#
loop_
_entity.id
_entity.type
_entity.pdbx_description
1 polymer ?
#
loop_
_entity_poly.entity_id
_entity_poly.type
_entity_poly.pdbx_seq_one_letter_code
_entity_poly.pdbx_strand_id
1 'polypeptide(L)'
;HVLVDGDEAGKKYAATVRSLLNNDREEEREHLTALPALDMEHFMYRQGFADVFHRVAQLPPNVPMNTRKIIAKAIHRSSKPDLAIEVAMEAGRRGIDAVPPLFRKMFSRVVWLARGRAD
;
A
#
# COMPACT_ATOMS: atom_id res chain seq x y z
N HIS A 1 -0.60 5.41 14.56
CA HIS A 1 -1.29 5.05 13.30
C HIS A 1 -0.75 3.72 12.79
N VAL A 2 -1.59 2.86 12.24
CA VAL A 2 -1.23 1.54 11.70
C VAL A 2 -1.70 1.44 10.25
N LEU A 3 -0.84 0.94 9.37
CA LEU A 3 -1.20 0.52 8.01
C LEU A 3 -1.28 -1.01 7.98
N VAL A 4 -2.34 -1.55 7.39
CA VAL A 4 -2.51 -3.01 7.24
C VAL A 4 -2.84 -3.38 5.80
N ASP A 5 -2.38 -4.57 5.41
CA ASP A 5 -2.81 -5.25 4.17
C ASP A 5 -4.31 -5.64 4.26
N GLY A 6 -4.91 -5.97 3.13
CA GLY A 6 -6.31 -6.44 3.09
C GLY A 6 -6.47 -7.96 3.20
N ASP A 7 -5.37 -8.69 3.43
CA ASP A 7 -5.36 -10.13 3.66
C ASP A 7 -5.86 -10.50 5.07
N GLU A 8 -5.89 -11.80 5.36
CA GLU A 8 -6.37 -12.29 6.66
C GLU A 8 -5.51 -11.85 7.85
N ALA A 9 -4.20 -11.66 7.64
CA ALA A 9 -3.32 -11.15 8.70
C ALA A 9 -3.62 -9.67 8.97
N GLY A 10 -3.72 -8.86 7.92
CA GLY A 10 -4.07 -7.45 8.01
C GLY A 10 -5.43 -7.21 8.66
N LYS A 11 -6.44 -8.05 8.35
CA LYS A 11 -7.75 -8.01 9.02
C LYS A 11 -7.65 -8.28 10.52
N LYS A 12 -6.81 -9.22 10.96
CA LYS A 12 -6.58 -9.50 12.39
C LYS A 12 -5.95 -8.30 13.09
N TYR A 13 -4.93 -7.70 12.49
CA TYR A 13 -4.32 -6.48 13.04
C TYR A 13 -5.30 -5.30 13.08
N ALA A 14 -6.12 -5.11 12.04
CA ALA A 14 -7.18 -4.11 12.04
C ALA A 14 -8.17 -4.34 13.20
N ALA A 15 -8.58 -5.59 13.44
CA ALA A 15 -9.47 -5.92 14.56
C ALA A 15 -8.82 -5.61 15.92
N THR A 16 -7.52 -5.88 16.08
CA THR A 16 -6.78 -5.50 17.30
C THR A 16 -6.78 -3.98 17.49
N VAL A 17 -6.51 -3.20 16.45
CA VAL A 17 -6.54 -1.73 16.53
C VAL A 17 -7.94 -1.23 16.90
N ARG A 18 -8.99 -1.72 16.25
CA ARG A 18 -10.38 -1.36 16.58
C ARG A 18 -10.74 -1.65 18.02
N SER A 19 -10.31 -2.79 18.55
CA SER A 19 -10.51 -3.17 19.94
C SER A 19 -9.86 -2.17 20.91
N LEU A 20 -8.62 -1.75 20.62
CA LEU A 20 -7.90 -0.75 21.43
C LEU A 20 -8.55 0.64 21.41
N LEU A 21 -9.28 0.95 20.33
CA LEU A 21 -10.00 2.22 20.16
C LEU A 21 -11.46 2.13 20.62
N ASN A 22 -11.84 1.08 21.35
CA ASN A 22 -13.22 0.83 21.79
C ASN A 22 -14.26 0.84 20.66
N ASN A 23 -13.85 0.49 19.43
CA ASN A 23 -14.65 0.60 18.20
C ASN A 23 -15.16 2.01 17.89
N ASP A 24 -14.47 3.05 18.40
CA ASP A 24 -14.72 4.42 17.99
C ASP A 24 -14.32 4.62 16.53
N ARG A 25 -15.28 5.09 15.72
CA ARG A 25 -15.12 5.23 14.27
C ARG A 25 -14.29 6.44 13.88
N GLU A 26 -14.29 7.50 14.67
CA GLU A 26 -13.48 8.68 14.40
C GLU A 26 -12.03 8.36 14.73
N GLU A 27 -11.78 7.76 15.89
CA GLU A 27 -10.46 7.25 16.28
C GLU A 27 -9.93 6.23 15.26
N GLU A 28 -10.77 5.29 14.78
CA GLU A 28 -10.36 4.33 13.75
C GLU A 28 -9.86 5.04 12.49
N ARG A 29 -10.55 6.08 12.02
CA ARG A 29 -10.14 6.84 10.81
C ARG A 29 -8.80 7.54 11.01
N GLU A 30 -8.51 7.97 12.22
CA GLU A 30 -7.28 8.67 12.58
C GLU A 30 -6.11 7.72 12.82
N HIS A 31 -6.37 6.50 13.30
CA HIS A 31 -5.34 5.57 13.74
C HIS A 31 -5.14 4.33 12.86
N LEU A 32 -6.04 4.05 11.90
CA LEU A 32 -5.96 2.88 11.02
C LEU A 32 -6.11 3.25 9.54
N THR A 33 -5.23 2.69 8.70
CA THR A 33 -5.41 2.64 7.25
C THR A 33 -5.36 1.18 6.81
N ALA A 34 -6.46 0.67 6.25
CA ALA A 34 -6.49 -0.65 5.62
C ALA A 34 -6.45 -0.51 4.09
N LEU A 35 -5.57 -1.28 3.43
CA LEU A 35 -5.49 -1.25 1.97
C LEU A 35 -6.77 -1.82 1.34
N PRO A 36 -7.35 -1.16 0.32
CA PRO A 36 -8.47 -1.70 -0.46
C PRO A 36 -7.97 -2.69 -1.55
N ALA A 37 -7.02 -3.55 -1.19
CA ALA A 37 -6.42 -4.57 -2.03
C ALA A 37 -5.92 -5.72 -1.16
N LEU A 38 -5.55 -6.84 -1.79
CA LEU A 38 -5.05 -8.00 -1.04
C LEU A 38 -3.82 -7.63 -0.19
N ASP A 39 -2.89 -6.92 -0.77
CA ASP A 39 -1.62 -6.50 -0.17
C ASP A 39 -1.10 -5.22 -0.84
N MET A 40 0.04 -4.72 -0.36
CA MET A 40 0.76 -3.58 -0.91
C MET A 40 1.03 -3.69 -2.41
N GLU A 41 1.47 -4.84 -2.92
CA GLU A 41 1.80 -5.00 -4.34
C GLU A 41 0.56 -4.89 -5.22
N HIS A 42 -0.54 -5.55 -4.83
CA HIS A 42 -1.81 -5.45 -5.53
C HIS A 42 -2.38 -4.04 -5.47
N PHE A 43 -2.18 -3.33 -4.36
CA PHE A 43 -2.57 -1.93 -4.24
C PHE A 43 -1.79 -1.07 -5.23
N MET A 44 -0.45 -1.09 -5.16
CA MET A 44 0.40 -0.24 -6.00
C MET A 44 0.24 -0.53 -7.49
N TYR A 45 0.09 -1.81 -7.87
CA TYR A 45 -0.21 -2.20 -9.25
C TYR A 45 -1.43 -1.46 -9.80
N ARG A 46 -2.52 -1.36 -9.02
CA ARG A 46 -3.75 -0.66 -9.41
C ARG A 46 -3.65 0.86 -9.29
N GLN A 47 -2.72 1.37 -8.50
CA GLN A 47 -2.49 2.81 -8.34
C GLN A 47 -1.54 3.39 -9.40
N GLY A 48 -1.50 2.79 -10.59
CA GLY A 48 -0.75 3.31 -11.72
C GLY A 48 0.71 2.85 -11.81
N PHE A 49 1.16 1.91 -10.97
CA PHE A 49 2.53 1.38 -11.03
C PHE A 49 2.65 0.06 -11.79
N ALA A 50 1.59 -0.41 -12.47
CA ALA A 50 1.60 -1.66 -13.22
C ALA A 50 2.81 -1.81 -14.16
N ASP A 51 3.22 -0.74 -14.84
CA ASP A 51 4.38 -0.72 -15.73
C ASP A 51 5.69 -1.12 -15.03
N VAL A 52 5.87 -0.78 -13.75
CA VAL A 52 7.02 -1.21 -12.94
C VAL A 52 7.01 -2.72 -12.79
N PHE A 53 5.88 -3.31 -12.42
CA PHE A 53 5.75 -4.77 -12.27
C PHE A 53 5.98 -5.50 -13.59
N HIS A 54 5.45 -4.97 -14.70
CA HIS A 54 5.70 -5.54 -16.04
C HIS A 54 7.18 -5.46 -16.42
N ARG A 55 7.82 -4.31 -16.20
CA ARG A 55 9.25 -4.11 -16.48
C ARG A 55 10.13 -5.07 -15.67
N VAL A 56 9.91 -5.14 -14.36
CA VAL A 56 10.65 -6.03 -13.45
C VAL A 56 10.42 -7.51 -13.79
N ALA A 57 9.18 -7.88 -14.13
CA ALA A 57 8.88 -9.23 -14.60
C ALA A 57 9.44 -9.55 -16.01
N GLN A 58 9.88 -8.52 -16.76
CA GLN A 58 10.18 -8.52 -18.20
C GLN A 58 9.01 -9.10 -19.03
N LEU A 59 7.82 -8.57 -18.79
CA LEU A 59 6.61 -8.91 -19.53
C LEU A 59 6.17 -7.71 -20.39
N PRO A 60 5.65 -7.94 -21.60
CA PRO A 60 5.03 -6.86 -22.36
C PRO A 60 3.77 -6.35 -21.64
N PRO A 61 3.36 -5.08 -21.84
CA PRO A 61 2.20 -4.49 -21.15
C PRO A 61 0.89 -5.25 -21.36
N ASN A 62 0.68 -5.83 -22.54
CA ASN A 62 -0.57 -6.49 -22.92
C ASN A 62 -0.51 -8.03 -22.82
N VAL A 63 0.36 -8.58 -21.97
CA VAL A 63 0.42 -10.03 -21.77
C VAL A 63 -0.93 -10.55 -21.25
N PRO A 64 -1.48 -11.66 -21.78
CA PRO A 64 -2.73 -12.25 -21.30
C PRO A 64 -2.50 -13.01 -19.99
N MET A 65 -2.16 -12.29 -18.92
CA MET A 65 -1.82 -12.82 -17.61
C MET A 65 -2.51 -12.00 -16.52
N ASN A 66 -3.05 -12.67 -15.51
CA ASN A 66 -3.67 -11.97 -14.39
C ASN A 66 -2.64 -11.26 -13.50
N THR A 67 -3.08 -10.21 -12.80
CA THR A 67 -2.24 -9.38 -11.92
C THR A 67 -1.47 -10.21 -10.89
N ARG A 68 -2.09 -11.22 -10.27
CA ARG A 68 -1.44 -12.05 -9.25
C ARG A 68 -0.21 -12.77 -9.82
N LYS A 69 -0.30 -13.31 -11.03
CA LYS A 69 0.83 -13.98 -11.71
C LYS A 69 1.92 -12.98 -12.12
N ILE A 70 1.54 -11.77 -12.55
CA ILE A 70 2.50 -10.71 -12.89
C ILE A 70 3.29 -10.27 -11.65
N ILE A 71 2.61 -9.99 -10.53
CA ILE A 71 3.24 -9.64 -9.25
C ILE A 71 4.15 -10.77 -8.77
N ALA A 72 3.67 -12.01 -8.78
CA ALA A 72 4.48 -13.16 -8.38
C ALA A 72 5.74 -13.32 -9.24
N LYS A 73 5.64 -13.10 -10.56
CA LYS A 73 6.82 -13.10 -11.45
C LYS A 73 7.78 -11.95 -11.15
N ALA A 74 7.27 -10.74 -10.91
CA ALA A 74 8.12 -9.61 -10.53
C ALA A 74 8.90 -9.92 -9.24
N ILE A 75 8.20 -10.36 -8.18
CA ILE A 75 8.81 -10.74 -6.90
C ILE A 75 9.82 -11.89 -7.08
N HIS A 76 9.50 -12.91 -7.88
CA HIS A 76 10.45 -14.01 -8.12
C HIS A 76 11.74 -13.52 -8.80
N ARG A 77 11.67 -12.48 -9.63
CA ARG A 77 12.82 -11.97 -10.37
C ARG A 77 13.66 -10.96 -9.59
N SER A 78 13.02 -10.12 -8.77
CA SER A 78 13.70 -9.05 -8.04
C SER A 78 13.63 -9.17 -6.54
N SER A 79 13.06 -10.24 -5.96
CA SER A 79 12.66 -10.26 -4.55
C SER A 79 11.57 -9.22 -4.21
N LYS A 80 10.94 -9.39 -3.03
CA LYS A 80 9.91 -8.45 -2.54
C LYS A 80 10.52 -7.10 -2.09
N PRO A 81 11.62 -7.08 -1.30
CA PRO A 81 12.28 -5.82 -0.95
C PRO A 81 12.70 -4.98 -2.16
N ASP A 82 13.35 -5.58 -3.17
CA ASP A 82 13.84 -4.76 -4.30
C ASP A 82 12.69 -4.29 -5.19
N LEU A 83 11.60 -5.07 -5.32
CA LEU A 83 10.38 -4.60 -5.99
C LEU A 83 9.77 -3.38 -5.28
N ALA A 84 9.79 -3.37 -3.94
CA ALA A 84 9.31 -2.22 -3.18
C ALA A 84 10.20 -0.98 -3.41
N ILE A 85 11.53 -1.18 -3.48
CA ILE A 85 12.48 -0.10 -3.81
C ILE A 85 12.21 0.45 -5.22
N GLU A 86 12.04 -0.42 -6.22
CA GLU A 86 11.71 -0.02 -7.60
C GLU A 86 10.43 0.82 -7.68
N VAL A 87 9.37 0.39 -7.00
CA VAL A 87 8.11 1.14 -6.94
C VAL A 87 8.29 2.49 -6.24
N ALA A 88 9.04 2.54 -5.13
CA ALA A 88 9.31 3.77 -4.39
C ALA A 88 10.18 4.76 -5.19
N MET A 89 11.22 4.28 -5.87
CA MET A 89 12.07 5.09 -6.74
C MET A 89 11.27 5.66 -7.91
N GLU A 90 10.42 4.83 -8.53
CA GLU A 90 9.56 5.29 -9.62
C GLU A 90 8.53 6.31 -9.13
N ALA A 91 7.97 6.15 -7.94
CA ALA A 91 7.09 7.14 -7.33
C ALA A 91 7.83 8.47 -7.11
N GLY A 92 9.06 8.42 -6.59
CA GLY A 92 9.92 9.59 -6.43
C GLY A 92 10.20 10.29 -7.77
N ARG A 93 10.47 9.53 -8.83
CA ARG A 93 10.71 10.06 -10.18
C ARG A 93 9.47 10.73 -10.78
N ARG A 94 8.28 10.17 -10.54
CA ARG A 94 7.00 10.72 -11.03
C ARG A 94 6.50 11.92 -10.21
N GLY A 95 7.02 12.10 -9.00
CA GLY A 95 6.65 13.19 -8.12
C GLY A 95 5.40 12.92 -7.28
N ILE A 96 5.00 13.93 -6.50
CA ILE A 96 3.99 13.80 -5.45
C ILE A 96 2.61 13.36 -5.95
N ASP A 97 2.27 13.68 -7.20
CA ASP A 97 0.98 13.33 -7.80
C ASP A 97 0.85 11.84 -8.10
N ALA A 98 1.98 11.11 -8.18
CA ALA A 98 1.96 9.66 -8.30
C ALA A 98 1.74 8.95 -6.97
N VAL A 99 1.85 9.65 -5.83
CA VAL A 99 1.57 9.05 -4.52
C VAL A 99 0.07 8.82 -4.38
N PRO A 100 -0.37 7.57 -4.13
CA PRO A 100 -1.79 7.25 -4.00
C PRO A 100 -2.50 8.18 -3.00
N PRO A 101 -3.69 8.70 -3.31
CA PRO A 101 -4.43 9.58 -2.41
C PRO A 101 -4.62 9.00 -1.00
N LEU A 102 -4.75 7.67 -0.88
CA LEU A 102 -4.82 6.97 0.40
C LEU A 102 -3.57 7.24 1.26
N PHE A 103 -2.37 7.16 0.68
CA PHE A 103 -1.12 7.42 1.38
C PHE A 103 -0.93 8.90 1.69
N ARG A 104 -1.32 9.81 0.80
CA ARG A 104 -1.28 11.25 1.10
C ARG A 104 -2.14 11.60 2.33
N LYS A 105 -3.35 11.03 2.41
CA LYS A 105 -4.22 11.17 3.58
C LYS A 105 -3.63 10.52 4.84
N MET A 106 -3.12 9.29 4.72
CA MET A 106 -2.46 8.57 5.82
C MET A 106 -1.28 9.36 6.38
N PHE A 107 -0.36 9.82 5.55
CA PHE A 107 0.80 10.61 5.99
C PHE A 107 0.38 11.93 6.63
N SER A 108 -0.67 12.60 6.11
CA SER A 108 -1.22 13.81 6.72
C SER A 108 -1.70 13.56 8.15
N ARG A 109 -2.38 12.43 8.39
CA ARG A 109 -2.82 12.01 9.74
C ARG A 109 -1.64 11.68 10.65
N VAL A 110 -0.65 10.94 10.15
CA VAL A 110 0.56 10.60 10.93
C VAL A 110 1.27 11.87 11.39
N VAL A 111 1.43 12.85 10.51
CA VAL A 111 2.06 14.14 10.85
C VAL A 111 1.22 14.91 11.87
N TRP A 112 -0.10 14.91 11.72
CA TRP A 112 -1.01 15.57 12.67
C TRP A 112 -0.95 14.94 14.06
N LEU A 113 -1.03 13.60 14.16
CA LEU A 113 -0.90 12.84 15.40
C LEU A 113 0.46 13.09 16.07
N ALA A 114 1.55 13.08 15.30
CA ALA A 114 2.90 13.29 15.83
C ALA A 114 3.13 14.71 16.39
N ARG A 115 2.28 15.67 16.03
CA ARG A 115 2.33 17.05 16.52
C ARG A 115 1.55 17.27 17.82
N GLY A 116 1.01 16.22 18.43
CA GLY A 116 0.26 16.32 19.69
C GLY A 116 -1.05 17.10 19.56
N ARG A 117 -1.65 17.10 18.35
CA ARG A 117 -2.99 17.69 18.14
C ARG A 117 -4.12 16.67 18.27
N ALA A 118 -3.80 15.49 18.80
CA ALA A 118 -4.75 14.41 19.08
C ALA A 118 -5.43 14.56 20.46
N ASP A 119 -5.33 15.74 21.08
CA ASP A 119 -5.92 16.09 22.38
C ASP A 119 -7.07 17.10 22.19
#